data_AF-A0A661AFZ5-F1
#
_entry.id   AF-A0A661AFZ5-F1
#
_cell.length_a   1.000
_cell.length_b   1.000
_cell.length_c   1.000
_cell.angle_alpha   90.00
_cell.angle_beta   90.00
_cell.angle_gamma   90.00
#
_symmetry.space_group_name_H-M   'P 1'
#
loop_
_entity.id
_entity.type
_entity.pdbx_description
1 polymer ?
#
loop_
_entity_poly.entity_id
_entity_poly.type
_entity_poly.pdbx_seq_one_letter_code
_entity_poly.pdbx_strand_id
1 'polypeptide(L)'
;MRELRVGEKWRGKEIKEVKRLSNGWYLIKTENSKSPRDFKVKVIFSLKPQHSMTPKHAHFAIDLYGKFCRNRNKAKEVFNAIVEVWKRKKVERVLKEYKEKTKNIPGYPLEYVLWALKWILEQEDINFTGRPEKKQKELDEICKRLRIRVPKNRKGSQLAICVLGDIILGTHPVEALLKANLDVRPRR
;
A
#
# COMPACT_ATOMS: atom_id res chain seq x y z
N MET A 1 -29.71 -3.44 -1.87
CA MET A 1 -28.40 -3.89 -1.34
C MET A 1 -27.90 -2.87 -0.33
N ARG A 2 -27.43 -3.29 0.84
CA ARG A 2 -26.89 -2.35 1.85
C ARG A 2 -25.55 -1.82 1.35
N GLU A 3 -25.39 -0.51 1.26
CA GLU A 3 -24.13 0.14 0.92
C GLU A 3 -23.51 0.76 2.18
N LEU A 4 -22.18 0.76 2.27
CA LEU A 4 -21.47 1.44 3.35
C LEU A 4 -21.43 2.94 3.09
N ARG A 5 -21.74 3.73 4.12
CA ARG A 5 -21.78 5.19 4.02
C ARG A 5 -20.83 5.84 5.02
N VAL A 6 -20.34 7.03 4.66
CA VAL A 6 -19.57 7.88 5.57
C VAL A 6 -20.46 8.28 6.76
N GLY A 7 -19.88 8.30 7.97
CA GLY A 7 -20.59 8.53 9.23
C GLY A 7 -21.20 7.28 9.87
N GLU A 8 -21.35 6.17 9.13
CA GLU A 8 -21.75 4.90 9.73
C GLU A 8 -20.62 4.31 10.61
N LYS A 9 -20.97 3.36 11.48
CA LYS A 9 -19.99 2.64 12.30
C LYS A 9 -19.64 1.28 11.69
N TRP A 10 -18.36 1.02 11.49
CA TRP A 10 -17.82 -0.31 11.19
C TRP A 10 -17.13 -0.89 12.42
N ARG A 11 -17.75 -1.90 13.06
CA ARG A 11 -17.26 -2.51 14.32
C ARG A 11 -16.96 -1.44 15.39
N GLY A 12 -17.90 -0.52 15.59
CA GLY A 12 -17.82 0.54 16.59
C GLY A 12 -16.95 1.74 16.23
N LYS A 13 -16.28 1.76 15.07
CA LYS A 13 -15.47 2.89 14.59
C LYS A 13 -16.17 3.64 13.48
N GLU A 14 -16.14 4.97 13.51
CA GLU A 14 -16.77 5.78 12.45
C GLU A 14 -16.02 5.63 11.13
N ILE A 15 -16.77 5.50 10.04
CA ILE A 15 -16.28 5.47 8.67
C ILE A 15 -16.10 6.92 8.19
N LYS A 16 -14.86 7.29 7.86
CA LYS A 16 -14.49 8.63 7.37
C LYS A 16 -14.48 8.75 5.85
N GLU A 17 -14.16 7.65 5.15
CA GLU A 17 -14.12 7.61 3.68
C GLU A 17 -14.47 6.20 3.19
N VAL A 18 -15.18 6.09 2.06
CA VAL A 18 -15.54 4.83 1.41
C VAL A 18 -15.13 4.88 -0.05
N LYS A 19 -14.47 3.81 -0.53
CA LYS A 19 -14.20 3.56 -1.94
C LYS A 19 -14.71 2.18 -2.31
N ARG A 20 -15.73 2.13 -3.16
CA ARG A 20 -16.17 0.89 -3.81
C ARG A 20 -15.26 0.61 -5.01
N LEU A 21 -14.76 -0.62 -5.10
CA LEU A 21 -13.94 -1.11 -6.20
C LEU A 21 -14.79 -1.81 -7.25
N SER A 22 -14.27 -1.94 -8.47
CA SER A 22 -14.98 -2.55 -9.60
C SER A 22 -15.34 -4.02 -9.37
N ASN A 23 -14.57 -4.73 -8.55
CA ASN A 23 -14.83 -6.12 -8.17
C ASN A 23 -15.84 -6.29 -7.02
N GLY A 24 -16.52 -5.22 -6.61
CA GLY A 24 -17.54 -5.23 -5.55
C GLY A 24 -16.99 -5.12 -4.13
N TRP A 25 -15.67 -5.11 -3.94
CA TRP A 25 -15.06 -4.88 -2.62
C TRP A 25 -15.20 -3.42 -2.19
N TYR A 26 -15.15 -3.19 -0.88
CA TYR A 26 -15.08 -1.85 -0.31
C TYR A 26 -13.75 -1.64 0.38
N LEU A 27 -13.12 -0.51 0.12
CA LEU A 27 -12.07 0.06 0.95
C LEU A 27 -12.70 1.15 1.82
N ILE A 28 -12.43 1.13 3.12
CA ILE A 28 -12.86 2.17 4.05
C ILE A 28 -11.70 2.72 4.86
N LYS A 29 -11.77 4.02 5.18
CA LYS A 29 -11.02 4.64 6.27
C LYS A 29 -11.91 4.68 7.50
N THR A 30 -11.43 4.15 8.62
CA THR A 30 -12.07 4.30 9.92
C THR A 30 -11.20 5.10 10.87
N GLU A 31 -11.78 5.66 11.92
CA GLU A 31 -11.02 6.28 13.01
C GLU A 31 -9.94 5.37 13.59
N ASN A 32 -8.85 5.97 14.05
CA ASN A 32 -7.78 5.30 14.79
C ASN A 32 -7.25 6.21 15.92
N SER A 33 -6.40 5.67 16.79
CA SER A 33 -6.08 6.30 18.07
C SER A 33 -4.70 6.98 18.16
N LYS A 34 -3.88 6.99 17.10
CA LYS A 34 -2.51 7.56 17.22
C LYS A 34 -2.49 9.09 17.17
N SER A 35 -3.36 9.72 16.40
CA SER A 35 -3.48 11.18 16.30
C SER A 35 -4.87 11.57 15.79
N PRO A 36 -5.30 12.85 15.91
CA PRO A 36 -6.59 13.30 15.38
C PRO A 36 -6.75 13.12 13.86
N ARG A 37 -5.62 13.01 13.14
CA ARG A 37 -5.58 12.79 11.68
C ARG A 37 -5.33 11.32 11.31
N ASP A 38 -5.08 10.46 12.29
CA ASP A 38 -4.79 9.05 12.06
C ASP A 38 -6.07 8.29 11.71
N PHE A 39 -5.93 7.31 10.83
CA PHE A 39 -7.02 6.47 10.39
C PHE A 39 -6.51 5.05 10.16
N LYS A 40 -7.44 4.10 10.10
CA LYS A 40 -7.16 2.71 9.78
C LYS A 40 -7.83 2.35 8.46
N VAL A 41 -7.05 1.77 7.56
CA VAL A 41 -7.57 1.24 6.30
C VAL A 41 -8.13 -0.16 6.52
N LYS A 42 -9.31 -0.44 5.97
CA LYS A 42 -9.89 -1.78 5.93
C LYS A 42 -10.38 -2.08 4.53
N VAL A 43 -10.19 -3.34 4.10
CA VAL A 43 -10.88 -3.89 2.92
C VAL A 43 -11.98 -4.83 3.40
N ILE A 44 -13.13 -4.74 2.75
CA ILE A 44 -14.33 -5.50 3.04
C ILE A 44 -14.67 -6.26 1.76
N PHE A 45 -14.56 -7.59 1.85
CA PHE A 45 -14.79 -8.51 0.74
C PHE A 45 -16.27 -8.82 0.56
N SER A 46 -17.00 -8.92 1.68
CA SER A 46 -18.45 -9.18 1.69
C SER A 46 -19.10 -8.56 2.92
N LEU A 47 -20.34 -8.09 2.76
CA LEU A 47 -21.15 -7.54 3.86
C LEU A 47 -21.96 -8.63 4.58
N LYS A 48 -22.29 -9.73 3.90
CA LYS A 48 -23.00 -10.89 4.44
C LYS A 48 -22.50 -12.18 3.76
N PRO A 49 -21.87 -13.14 4.49
CA PRO A 49 -21.33 -12.95 5.84
C PRO A 49 -20.27 -11.84 5.85
N GLN A 50 -20.03 -11.23 7.00
CA GLN A 50 -19.10 -10.11 7.10
C GLN A 50 -17.64 -10.62 7.01
N HIS A 51 -16.98 -10.36 5.88
CA HIS A 51 -15.58 -10.71 5.67
C HIS A 51 -14.75 -9.46 5.36
N SER A 52 -13.72 -9.20 6.16
CA SER A 52 -12.87 -8.01 6.02
C SER A 52 -11.48 -8.24 6.59
N MET A 53 -10.49 -7.51 6.09
CA MET A 53 -9.14 -7.51 6.65
C MET A 53 -8.57 -6.09 6.74
N THR A 54 -7.51 -5.94 7.53
CA THR A 54 -6.69 -4.72 7.54
C THR A 54 -5.49 -4.99 6.63
N PRO A 55 -5.42 -4.36 5.44
CA PRO A 55 -4.25 -4.50 4.59
C PRO A 55 -2.99 -3.99 5.30
N LYS A 56 -1.88 -4.67 5.06
CA LYS A 56 -0.56 -4.38 5.64
C LYS A 56 0.48 -4.43 4.53
N HIS A 57 1.64 -3.81 4.76
CA HIS A 57 2.74 -3.79 3.79
C HIS A 57 3.18 -5.20 3.38
N ALA A 58 3.23 -6.14 4.34
CA ALA A 58 3.57 -7.54 4.07
C ALA A 58 2.67 -8.19 3.01
N HIS A 59 1.36 -7.90 3.01
CA HIS A 59 0.43 -8.45 2.01
C HIS A 59 0.82 -8.00 0.59
N PHE A 60 1.19 -6.72 0.41
CA PHE A 60 1.59 -6.19 -0.89
C PHE A 60 3.01 -6.61 -1.29
N ALA A 61 3.92 -6.74 -0.31
CA ALA A 61 5.27 -7.24 -0.54
C ALA A 61 5.25 -8.69 -1.07
N ILE A 62 4.51 -9.58 -0.41
CA ILE A 62 4.34 -10.98 -0.82
C ILE A 62 3.66 -11.07 -2.19
N ASP A 63 2.58 -10.31 -2.40
CA ASP A 63 1.85 -10.29 -3.67
C ASP A 63 2.72 -9.77 -4.82
N LEU A 64 3.49 -8.69 -4.61
CA LEU A 64 4.41 -8.14 -5.62
C LEU A 64 5.53 -9.13 -5.96
N TYR A 65 6.05 -9.87 -4.98
CA TYR A 65 7.06 -10.88 -5.23
C TYR A 65 6.51 -12.08 -6.01
N GLY A 66 5.31 -12.57 -5.67
CA GLY A 66 4.65 -13.62 -6.46
C GLY A 66 4.44 -13.18 -7.91
N LYS A 67 4.03 -11.92 -8.11
CA LYS A 67 3.96 -11.28 -9.43
C LYS A 67 5.33 -11.24 -10.12
N PHE A 68 6.40 -10.88 -9.40
CA PHE A 68 7.77 -10.81 -9.91
C PHE A 68 8.30 -12.18 -10.36
N CYS A 69 8.08 -13.23 -9.55
CA CYS A 69 8.43 -14.61 -9.90
C CYS A 69 7.68 -15.08 -11.16
N ARG A 70 6.43 -14.67 -11.35
CA ARG A 70 5.63 -15.05 -12.52
C ARG A 70 6.01 -14.27 -13.78
N ASN A 71 6.17 -12.94 -13.66
CA ASN A 71 6.55 -12.07 -14.77
C ASN A 71 7.21 -10.79 -14.24
N ARG A 72 8.53 -10.73 -14.33
CA ARG A 72 9.33 -9.59 -13.84
C ARG A 72 8.93 -8.26 -14.46
N ASN A 73 8.67 -8.22 -15.76
CA ASN A 73 8.32 -6.99 -16.47
C ASN A 73 6.97 -6.44 -15.99
N LYS A 74 5.95 -7.28 -15.92
CA LYS A 74 4.63 -6.85 -15.44
C LYS A 74 4.64 -6.48 -13.95
N ALA A 75 5.43 -7.17 -13.13
CA ALA A 75 5.61 -6.79 -11.73
C ALA A 75 6.28 -5.42 -11.58
N LYS A 76 7.26 -5.11 -12.44
CA LYS A 76 7.86 -3.78 -12.51
C LYS A 76 6.85 -2.71 -12.91
N GLU A 77 5.93 -3.00 -13.84
CA GLU A 77 4.83 -2.10 -14.18
C GLU A 77 3.86 -1.89 -13.01
N VAL A 78 3.55 -2.92 -12.21
CA VAL A 78 2.78 -2.78 -10.97
C VAL A 78 3.51 -1.86 -9.98
N PHE A 79 4.82 -2.06 -9.79
CA PHE A 79 5.62 -1.20 -8.92
C PHE A 79 5.68 0.25 -9.42
N ASN A 80 5.85 0.47 -10.72
CA ASN A 80 5.82 1.81 -11.32
C ASN A 80 4.47 2.49 -11.05
N ALA A 81 3.35 1.78 -11.23
CA ALA A 81 2.03 2.30 -10.89
C ALA A 81 1.91 2.72 -9.41
N ILE A 82 2.45 1.92 -8.49
CA ILE A 82 2.50 2.25 -7.05
C ILE A 82 3.31 3.53 -6.81
N VAL A 83 4.49 3.66 -7.45
CA VAL A 83 5.34 4.85 -7.35
C VAL A 83 4.64 6.09 -7.89
N GLU A 84 3.88 5.98 -8.97
CA GLU A 84 3.11 7.10 -9.52
C GLU A 84 1.99 7.57 -8.57
N VAL A 85 1.30 6.65 -7.90
CA VAL A 85 0.33 6.99 -6.84
C VAL A 85 1.03 7.62 -5.64
N TRP A 86 2.20 7.12 -5.25
CA TRP A 86 3.02 7.70 -4.18
C TRP A 86 3.43 9.14 -4.49
N LYS A 87 3.78 9.43 -5.76
CA LYS A 87 3.99 10.79 -6.30
C LYS A 87 2.72 11.65 -6.40
N ARG A 88 1.59 11.20 -5.84
CA ARG A 88 0.29 11.88 -5.80
C ARG A 88 -0.43 11.98 -7.15
N LYS A 89 -0.09 11.14 -8.14
CA LYS A 89 -0.98 11.00 -9.31
C LYS A 89 -2.31 10.38 -8.88
N LYS A 90 -3.40 10.82 -9.51
CA LYS A 90 -4.76 10.29 -9.26
C LYS A 90 -4.81 8.81 -9.64
N VAL A 91 -5.33 7.97 -8.75
CA VAL A 91 -5.37 6.50 -8.92
C VAL A 91 -6.09 6.13 -10.20
N GLU A 92 -7.18 6.81 -10.56
CA GLU A 92 -7.95 6.56 -11.78
C GLU A 92 -7.12 6.79 -13.04
N ARG A 93 -6.24 7.80 -13.05
CA ARG A 93 -5.33 8.07 -14.18
C ARG A 93 -4.28 6.98 -14.29
N VAL A 94 -3.69 6.59 -13.16
CA VAL A 94 -2.69 5.50 -13.11
C VAL A 94 -3.32 4.18 -13.55
N LEU A 95 -4.56 3.88 -13.13
CA LEU A 95 -5.26 2.67 -13.57
C LEU A 95 -5.45 2.65 -15.08
N LYS A 96 -5.87 3.76 -15.71
CA LYS A 96 -6.00 3.84 -17.16
C LYS A 96 -4.68 3.56 -17.89
N GLU A 97 -3.57 4.07 -17.36
CA GLU A 97 -2.24 3.92 -17.98
C GLU A 97 -1.64 2.51 -17.81
N TYR A 98 -1.86 1.86 -16.65
CA TYR A 98 -1.19 0.61 -16.30
C TYR A 98 -2.05 -0.64 -16.44
N LYS A 99 -3.38 -0.52 -16.57
CA LYS A 99 -4.31 -1.67 -16.61
C LYS A 99 -3.91 -2.73 -17.65
N GLU A 100 -3.63 -2.32 -18.89
CA GLU A 100 -3.24 -3.26 -19.94
C GLU A 100 -1.82 -3.81 -19.72
N LYS A 101 -0.89 -2.97 -19.24
CA LYS A 101 0.49 -3.36 -18.94
C LYS A 101 0.57 -4.45 -17.86
N THR A 102 -0.36 -4.43 -16.90
CA THR A 102 -0.42 -5.38 -15.79
C THR A 102 -1.51 -6.45 -15.97
N LYS A 103 -2.10 -6.56 -17.16
CA LYS A 103 -3.21 -7.50 -17.41
C LYS A 103 -2.78 -8.95 -17.23
N ASN A 104 -3.69 -9.79 -16.74
CA ASN A 104 -3.51 -11.24 -16.54
C ASN A 104 -2.34 -11.62 -15.62
N ILE A 105 -1.87 -10.71 -14.76
CA ILE A 105 -0.92 -11.07 -13.71
C ILE A 105 -1.70 -11.57 -12.48
N PRO A 106 -1.30 -12.70 -11.85
CA PRO A 106 -2.04 -13.25 -10.72
C PRO A 106 -1.91 -12.40 -9.44
N GLY A 107 -2.75 -12.72 -8.46
CA GLY A 107 -2.79 -12.08 -7.14
C GLY A 107 -3.77 -10.92 -7.08
N TYR A 108 -3.48 -9.94 -6.25
CA TYR A 108 -4.38 -8.81 -6.04
C TYR A 108 -4.60 -7.98 -7.31
N PRO A 109 -5.85 -7.54 -7.58
CA PRO A 109 -6.16 -6.61 -8.67
C PRO A 109 -5.43 -5.27 -8.48
N LEU A 110 -4.95 -4.68 -9.58
CA LEU A 110 -4.22 -3.40 -9.54
C LEU A 110 -5.03 -2.29 -8.86
N GLU A 111 -6.34 -2.21 -9.12
CA GLU A 111 -7.22 -1.23 -8.48
C GLU A 111 -7.17 -1.31 -6.95
N TYR A 112 -7.26 -2.53 -6.40
CA TYR A 112 -7.18 -2.73 -4.97
C TYR A 112 -5.80 -2.34 -4.42
N VAL A 113 -4.71 -2.76 -5.08
CA VAL A 113 -3.34 -2.43 -4.68
C VAL A 113 -3.15 -0.92 -4.61
N LEU A 114 -3.53 -0.18 -5.66
CA LEU A 114 -3.31 1.26 -5.75
C LEU A 114 -4.15 2.05 -4.74
N TRP A 115 -5.43 1.72 -4.56
CA TRP A 115 -6.27 2.41 -3.58
C TRP A 115 -5.85 2.11 -2.14
N ALA A 116 -5.55 0.86 -1.82
CA ALA A 116 -5.14 0.48 -0.49
C ALA A 116 -3.78 1.13 -0.14
N LEU A 117 -2.79 1.04 -1.04
CA LEU A 117 -1.49 1.66 -0.81
C LEU A 117 -1.56 3.18 -0.79
N LYS A 118 -2.42 3.84 -1.60
CA LYS A 118 -2.63 5.29 -1.52
C LYS A 118 -2.91 5.72 -0.06
N TRP A 119 -3.87 5.07 0.57
CA TRP A 119 -4.29 5.42 1.93
C TRP A 119 -3.31 4.94 2.99
N ILE A 120 -2.70 3.76 2.83
CA ILE A 120 -1.66 3.30 3.76
C ILE A 120 -0.46 4.25 3.76
N LEU A 121 0.04 4.64 2.58
CA LEU A 121 1.19 5.55 2.47
C LEU A 121 0.86 6.95 3.01
N GLU A 122 -0.38 7.43 2.80
CA GLU A 122 -0.88 8.65 3.43
C GLU A 122 -0.87 8.54 4.96
N GLN A 123 -1.31 7.41 5.52
CA GLN A 123 -1.27 7.15 6.95
C GLN A 123 0.17 7.16 7.50
N GLU A 124 1.11 6.53 6.80
CA GLU A 124 2.53 6.52 7.20
C GLU A 124 3.12 7.92 7.22
N ASP A 125 2.78 8.78 6.26
CA ASP A 125 3.26 10.16 6.21
C ASP A 125 2.65 11.03 7.31
N ILE A 126 1.36 10.84 7.62
CA ILE A 126 0.68 11.57 8.71
C ILE A 126 1.30 11.26 10.07
N ASN A 127 1.65 10.00 10.30
CA ASN A 127 2.19 9.54 11.57
C ASN A 127 3.72 9.65 11.66
N PHE A 128 4.39 10.18 10.64
CA PHE A 128 5.84 10.23 10.60
C PHE A 128 6.40 11.37 11.46
N THR A 129 7.08 11.01 12.54
CA THR A 129 7.73 11.96 13.46
C THR A 129 9.23 12.13 13.20
N GLY A 130 9.82 11.32 12.32
CA GLY A 130 11.25 11.31 12.02
C GLY A 130 11.83 9.91 11.96
N ARG A 131 13.10 9.81 11.55
CA ARG A 131 13.90 8.58 11.61
C ARG A 131 15.39 8.93 11.72
N PRO A 132 16.25 8.01 12.19
CA PRO A 132 17.69 8.24 12.21
C PRO A 132 18.27 8.58 10.83
N GLU A 133 19.24 9.50 10.78
CA GLU A 133 19.84 9.98 9.53
C GLU A 133 20.46 8.85 8.70
N LYS A 134 21.16 7.91 9.38
CA LYS A 134 21.71 6.71 8.73
C LYS A 134 20.63 5.95 7.95
N LYS A 135 19.45 5.76 8.56
CA LYS A 135 18.35 5.06 7.90
C LYS A 135 17.77 5.87 6.74
N GLN A 136 17.72 7.20 6.86
CA GLN A 136 17.29 8.05 5.75
C GLN A 136 18.23 7.92 4.54
N LYS A 137 19.56 7.96 4.76
CA LYS A 137 20.58 7.78 3.71
C LYS A 137 20.44 6.43 3.00
N GLU A 138 20.25 5.34 3.75
CA GLU A 138 20.02 4.01 3.16
C GLU A 138 18.83 4.00 2.19
N LEU A 139 17.72 4.63 2.56
CA LEU A 139 16.51 4.67 1.74
C LEU A 139 16.66 5.58 0.52
N ASP A 140 17.40 6.67 0.66
CA ASP A 140 17.71 7.58 -0.45
C ASP A 140 18.57 6.87 -1.50
N GLU A 141 19.54 6.05 -1.10
CA GLU A 141 20.34 5.23 -2.01
C GLU A 141 19.52 4.15 -2.74
N ILE A 142 18.57 3.50 -2.06
CA ILE A 142 17.63 2.56 -2.71
C ILE A 142 16.80 3.32 -3.76
N CYS A 143 16.23 4.47 -3.42
CA CYS A 143 15.49 5.29 -4.36
C CYS A 143 16.36 5.73 -5.55
N LYS A 144 17.62 6.10 -5.32
CA LYS A 144 18.58 6.48 -6.37
C LYS A 144 18.87 5.34 -7.33
N ARG A 145 19.11 4.12 -6.82
CA ARG A 145 19.28 2.91 -7.65
C ARG A 145 18.06 2.63 -8.53
N LEU A 146 16.87 2.87 -7.98
CA LEU A 146 15.60 2.73 -8.69
C LEU A 146 15.26 3.93 -9.59
N ARG A 147 16.10 4.97 -9.61
CA ARG A 147 15.88 6.26 -10.31
C ARG A 147 14.56 6.93 -9.91
N ILE A 148 14.20 6.81 -8.64
CA ILE A 148 12.99 7.40 -8.06
C ILE A 148 13.35 8.68 -7.31
N ARG A 149 12.68 9.78 -7.66
CA ARG A 149 12.74 11.01 -6.88
C ARG A 149 11.69 11.00 -5.77
N VAL A 150 12.14 11.18 -4.53
CA VAL A 150 11.25 11.25 -3.36
C VAL A 150 10.43 12.55 -3.40
N PRO A 151 9.09 12.49 -3.36
CA PRO A 151 8.27 13.69 -3.32
C PRO A 151 8.38 14.42 -1.97
N LYS A 152 8.10 15.72 -1.96
CA LYS A 152 7.99 16.48 -0.70
C LYS A 152 6.91 15.86 0.20
N ASN A 153 7.16 15.84 1.50
CA ASN A 153 6.24 15.32 2.53
C ASN A 153 5.86 13.83 2.32
N ARG A 154 6.81 13.02 1.83
CA ARG A 154 6.66 11.56 1.63
C ARG A 154 7.73 10.72 2.36
N LYS A 155 8.44 11.32 3.32
CA LYS A 155 9.52 10.62 4.05
C LYS A 155 8.99 9.45 4.88
N GLY A 156 7.79 9.55 5.45
CA GLY A 156 7.17 8.48 6.23
C GLY A 156 7.00 7.21 5.40
N SER A 157 6.27 7.35 4.31
CA SER A 157 5.96 6.29 3.35
C SER A 157 7.14 5.84 2.48
N GLN A 158 8.25 6.57 2.44
CA GLN A 158 9.45 6.20 1.69
C GLN A 158 9.95 4.79 2.06
N LEU A 159 9.87 4.42 3.35
CA LEU A 159 10.29 3.08 3.79
C LEU A 159 9.51 1.97 3.08
N ALA A 160 8.19 2.12 2.97
CA ALA A 160 7.33 1.16 2.30
C ALA A 160 7.66 1.05 0.81
N ILE A 161 7.96 2.17 0.15
CA ILE A 161 8.37 2.18 -1.26
C ILE A 161 9.73 1.49 -1.46
N CYS A 162 10.69 1.72 -0.57
CA CYS A 162 11.99 1.04 -0.63
C CYS A 162 11.85 -0.47 -0.42
N VAL A 163 10.99 -0.94 0.48
CA VAL A 163 10.70 -2.38 0.67
C VAL A 163 10.18 -3.02 -0.62
N LEU A 164 9.21 -2.38 -1.27
CA LEU A 164 8.69 -2.86 -2.55
C LEU A 164 9.75 -2.75 -3.66
N GLY A 165 10.60 -1.73 -3.60
CA GLY A 165 11.71 -1.52 -4.51
C GLY A 165 12.78 -2.61 -4.42
N ASP A 166 13.16 -3.02 -3.21
CA ASP A 166 14.10 -4.11 -2.98
C ASP A 166 13.60 -5.42 -3.59
N ILE A 167 12.29 -5.69 -3.52
CA ILE A 167 11.67 -6.84 -4.17
C ILE A 167 11.86 -6.78 -5.70
N ILE A 168 11.67 -5.62 -6.32
CA ILE A 168 11.91 -5.43 -7.75
C ILE A 168 13.40 -5.55 -8.11
N LEU A 169 14.30 -5.24 -7.18
CA LEU A 169 15.74 -5.47 -7.31
C LEU A 169 16.14 -6.94 -7.06
N GLY A 170 15.18 -7.82 -6.74
CA GLY A 170 15.38 -9.26 -6.59
C GLY A 170 15.51 -9.76 -5.15
N THR A 171 15.27 -8.91 -4.14
CA THR A 171 15.29 -9.32 -2.73
C THR A 171 14.01 -10.07 -2.34
N HIS A 172 14.14 -11.14 -1.55
CA HIS A 172 12.98 -11.88 -1.04
C HIS A 172 12.16 -11.02 -0.05
N PRO A 173 10.81 -11.11 -0.02
CA PRO A 173 9.97 -10.25 0.83
C PRO A 173 10.32 -10.29 2.31
N VAL A 174 10.63 -11.46 2.84
CA VAL A 174 11.02 -11.62 4.26
C VAL A 174 12.28 -10.84 4.57
N GLU A 175 13.28 -10.90 3.69
CA GLU A 175 14.53 -10.17 3.84
C GLU A 175 14.30 -8.65 3.72
N ALA A 176 13.48 -8.22 2.76
CA ALA A 176 13.14 -6.79 2.59
C ALA A 176 12.40 -6.23 3.82
N LEU A 177 11.45 -7.00 4.40
CA LEU A 177 10.72 -6.61 5.61
C LEU A 177 11.62 -6.59 6.85
N LEU A 178 12.51 -7.57 7.01
CA LEU A 178 13.52 -7.61 8.07
C LEU A 178 14.45 -6.39 8.01
N LYS A 179 14.99 -6.06 6.83
CA LYS A 179 15.84 -4.87 6.62
C LYS A 179 15.12 -3.55 6.95
N ALA A 180 13.81 -3.51 6.76
CA ALA A 180 12.98 -2.36 7.10
C ALA A 180 12.56 -2.31 8.58
N ASN A 181 12.91 -3.34 9.38
CA ASN A 181 12.44 -3.52 10.74
C ASN A 181 10.90 -3.50 10.84
N LEU A 182 10.22 -3.99 9.81
CA LEU A 182 8.76 -4.03 9.72
C LEU A 182 8.25 -5.43 10.07
N ASP A 183 7.40 -5.50 11.10
CA ASP A 183 6.49 -6.62 11.37
C ASP A 183 7.18 -8.01 11.57
N VAL A 184 8.37 -8.07 12.18
CA VAL A 184 9.05 -9.33 12.55
C VAL A 184 9.40 -9.41 14.04
N ARG A 185 8.43 -9.16 14.91
CA ARG A 185 8.47 -9.76 16.24
C ARG A 185 7.48 -10.92 16.25
N PRO A 186 7.94 -12.18 16.42
CA PRO A 186 7.04 -13.27 16.77
C PRO A 186 6.20 -12.83 17.96
N ARG A 187 4.90 -13.14 17.95
CA ARG A 187 4.12 -13.05 19.18
C ARG A 187 4.79 -13.98 20.20
N ARG A 188 5.18 -13.45 21.35
CA ARG A 188 5.46 -14.27 22.54
C ARG A 188 4.14 -14.86 23.02
#